data_AF-A0A0V8CX15-F1
#
_entry.id   AF-A0A0V8CX15-F1
#
_cell.length_a   1.000
_cell.length_b   1.000
_cell.length_c   1.000
_cell.angle_alpha   90.00
_cell.angle_beta   90.00
_cell.angle_gamma   90.00
#
_symmetry.space_group_name_H-M   'P 1'
#
loop_
_entity.id
_entity.type
_entity.pdbx_description
1 polymer ?
#
loop_
_entity_poly.entity_id
_entity_poly.type
_entity_poly.pdbx_seq_one_letter_code
_entity_poly.pdbx_strand_id
1 'polypeptide(L)'
;MANIKKVYRGMQNGAETINDNLEAINAELTSGGNVVHKTGDETIAGTKTFTGPVKFQDSADLGKTTTIEVGIGWGRTATLQRIGNVATITSEKTLGNTMPAGAWQTADEKLPVGYRPKVTTVISTSTITNPDKFLWYRLQPNGTIQIWQNGSIVTTDTLMTPIQSWITTDAFPS
;
A
#
# COMPACT_ATOMS: atom_id res chain seq x y z
N MET A 1 3.72 7.47 -32.12
CA MET A 1 3.27 8.56 -33.01
C MET A 1 3.58 8.08 -34.41
N ALA A 2 2.56 8.07 -35.26
CA ALA A 2 2.64 7.43 -36.56
C ALA A 2 3.77 8.05 -37.37
N ASN A 3 4.60 7.18 -37.98
CA ASN A 3 5.70 7.64 -38.80
C ASN A 3 5.18 8.00 -40.20
N ILE A 4 4.82 9.26 -40.40
CA ILE A 4 4.26 9.76 -41.66
C ILE A 4 5.31 10.48 -42.52
N LYS A 5 5.16 10.37 -43.84
CA LYS A 5 6.00 11.06 -44.82
C LYS A 5 5.38 12.39 -45.23
N LYS A 6 6.21 13.41 -45.49
CA LYS A 6 5.75 14.70 -46.02
C LYS A 6 5.25 14.55 -47.46
N VAL A 7 4.04 15.02 -47.74
CA VAL A 7 3.47 15.11 -49.09
C VAL A 7 3.72 16.50 -49.66
N TYR A 8 4.16 16.58 -50.91
CA TYR A 8 4.45 17.86 -51.58
C TYR A 8 4.09 17.81 -53.07
N ARG A 9 3.91 18.99 -53.66
CA ARG A 9 3.52 19.14 -55.08
C ARG A 9 4.59 18.54 -56.00
N GLY A 10 4.15 17.72 -56.96
CA GLY A 10 5.05 17.07 -57.93
C GLY A 10 5.78 15.84 -57.38
N MET A 11 5.37 15.32 -56.21
CA MET A 11 5.97 14.12 -55.63
C MET A 11 5.66 12.86 -56.46
N GLN A 12 6.70 12.06 -56.72
CA GLN A 12 6.55 10.72 -57.27
C GLN A 12 5.89 9.81 -56.23
N ASN A 13 4.93 8.98 -56.65
CA ASN A 13 4.14 8.10 -55.78
C ASN A 13 3.37 8.86 -54.67
N GLY A 14 2.84 10.04 -55.01
CA GLY A 14 2.11 10.87 -54.07
C GLY A 14 0.83 10.20 -53.54
N ALA A 15 0.10 9.46 -54.38
CA ALA A 15 -1.12 8.78 -53.98
C ALA A 15 -0.84 7.63 -53.00
N GLU A 16 0.18 6.83 -53.27
CA GLU A 16 0.64 5.74 -52.41
C GLU A 16 1.13 6.29 -51.07
N THR A 17 1.92 7.38 -51.08
CA THR A 17 2.40 8.01 -49.85
C THR A 17 1.24 8.53 -48.99
N ILE A 18 0.20 9.09 -49.62
CA ILE A 18 -1.01 9.51 -48.91
C ILE A 18 -1.70 8.29 -48.29
N ASN A 19 -1.85 7.21 -49.04
CA ASN A 19 -2.49 5.99 -48.56
C ASN A 19 -1.72 5.39 -47.37
N ASP A 20 -0.40 5.21 -47.49
CA ASP A 20 0.46 4.70 -46.43
C ASP A 20 0.35 5.55 -45.15
N ASN A 21 0.34 6.88 -45.28
CA ASN A 21 0.19 7.77 -44.14
C ASN A 21 -1.17 7.59 -43.44
N LEU A 22 -2.26 7.44 -44.21
CA LEU A 22 -3.59 7.21 -43.66
C LEU A 22 -3.69 5.84 -42.96
N GLU A 23 -3.11 4.80 -43.55
CA GLU A 23 -3.04 3.47 -42.95
C GLU A 23 -2.24 3.50 -41.64
N ALA A 24 -1.10 4.18 -41.60
CA ALA A 24 -0.29 4.33 -40.40
C ALA A 24 -1.03 5.07 -39.27
N ILE A 25 -1.80 6.11 -39.61
CA ILE A 25 -2.66 6.81 -38.64
C ILE A 25 -3.77 5.89 -38.13
N ASN A 26 -4.45 5.16 -39.03
CA ASN A 26 -5.52 4.24 -38.66
C ASN A 26 -5.04 3.09 -37.77
N ALA A 27 -3.81 2.63 -37.96
CA ALA A 27 -3.18 1.65 -37.09
C ALA A 27 -3.08 2.17 -35.64
N GLU A 28 -2.59 3.41 -35.42
CA GLU A 28 -2.49 4.01 -34.08
C GLU A 28 -3.84 4.37 -33.45
N LEU A 29 -4.95 4.37 -34.19
CA LEU A 29 -6.31 4.49 -33.64
C LEU A 29 -6.89 3.15 -33.19
N THR A 30 -6.28 2.05 -33.62
CA THR A 30 -6.70 0.69 -33.28
C THR A 30 -5.89 0.16 -32.10
N SER A 31 -4.57 0.37 -32.11
CA SER A 31 -3.66 -0.01 -31.02
C SER A 31 -2.30 0.69 -31.09
N GLY A 32 -1.56 0.68 -29.98
CA GLY A 32 -0.16 1.14 -29.92
C GLY A 32 0.00 2.66 -29.93
N GLY A 33 1.12 3.16 -30.46
CA GLY A 33 1.39 4.59 -30.52
C GLY A 33 1.51 5.26 -29.14
N ASN A 34 1.02 6.50 -29.02
CA ASN A 34 0.99 7.28 -27.77
C ASN A 34 -0.45 7.75 -27.44
N VAL A 35 -1.41 6.85 -27.65
CA VAL A 35 -2.84 7.03 -27.41
C VAL A 35 -3.29 5.93 -26.45
N VAL A 36 -4.28 6.20 -25.61
CA VAL A 36 -4.91 5.18 -24.75
C VAL A 36 -6.14 4.64 -25.46
N HIS A 37 -6.23 3.32 -25.56
CA HIS A 37 -7.29 2.61 -26.25
C HIS A 37 -8.34 2.07 -25.26
N LYS A 38 -9.46 1.60 -25.82
CA LYS A 38 -10.55 1.00 -25.02
C LYS A 38 -10.40 -0.51 -24.81
N THR A 39 -9.37 -1.10 -25.41
CA THR A 39 -9.12 -2.55 -25.45
C THR A 39 -7.63 -2.82 -25.50
N GLY A 40 -7.21 -4.00 -25.03
CA GLY A 40 -5.82 -4.41 -25.01
C GLY A 40 -5.07 -3.91 -23.77
N ASP A 41 -3.94 -4.54 -23.49
CA ASP A 41 -3.09 -4.19 -22.34
C ASP A 41 -2.14 -3.06 -22.73
N GLU A 42 -2.15 -1.96 -21.97
CA GLU A 42 -1.37 -0.77 -22.24
C GLU A 42 -0.60 -0.27 -21.02
N THR A 43 0.60 0.26 -21.22
CA THR A 43 1.37 0.94 -20.17
C THR A 43 1.23 2.45 -20.33
N ILE A 44 0.68 3.12 -19.32
CA ILE A 44 0.39 4.56 -19.37
C ILE A 44 1.27 5.30 -18.35
N ALA A 45 2.21 6.12 -18.83
CA ALA A 45 3.10 6.90 -17.99
C ALA A 45 2.56 8.31 -17.65
N GLY A 46 3.10 8.92 -16.59
CA GLY A 46 2.80 10.27 -16.13
C GLY A 46 1.57 10.36 -15.22
N THR A 47 1.46 11.46 -14.46
CA THR A 47 0.33 11.70 -13.56
C THR A 47 -0.97 11.85 -14.35
N LYS A 48 -1.98 11.04 -14.03
CA LYS A 48 -3.33 11.13 -14.61
C LYS A 48 -4.30 11.64 -13.55
N THR A 49 -4.94 12.76 -13.85
CA THR A 49 -5.95 13.38 -13.00
C THR A 49 -7.33 13.14 -13.59
N PHE A 50 -8.14 12.33 -12.91
CA PHE A 50 -9.54 12.09 -13.28
C PHE A 50 -10.41 13.03 -12.44
N THR A 51 -11.19 13.89 -13.10
CA THR A 51 -12.11 14.83 -12.43
C THR A 51 -13.46 14.21 -12.10
N GLY A 52 -13.79 13.08 -12.73
CA GLY A 52 -14.98 12.28 -12.49
C GLY A 52 -14.68 10.99 -11.71
N PRO A 53 -15.73 10.24 -11.31
CA PRO A 53 -15.56 8.95 -10.65
C PRO A 53 -14.89 7.93 -11.59
N VAL A 54 -14.03 7.09 -11.02
CA VAL A 54 -13.36 5.98 -11.72
C VAL A 54 -13.96 4.66 -11.22
N LYS A 55 -14.23 3.73 -12.14
CA LYS A 55 -14.73 2.39 -11.83
C LYS A 55 -13.83 1.33 -12.47
N PHE A 56 -13.42 0.34 -11.69
CA PHE A 56 -12.73 -0.87 -12.14
C PHE A 56 -13.72 -2.03 -12.01
N GLN A 57 -13.85 -2.86 -13.05
CA GLN A 57 -14.78 -4.01 -12.99
C GLN A 57 -14.19 -5.17 -12.18
N ASP A 58 -12.90 -5.41 -12.34
CA ASP A 58 -12.18 -6.51 -11.69
C ASP A 58 -11.31 -5.98 -10.53
N SER A 59 -9.99 -6.01 -10.67
CA SER A 59 -9.04 -5.59 -9.65
C SER A 59 -8.35 -4.27 -9.98
N ALA A 60 -7.84 -3.61 -8.94
CA ALA A 60 -6.91 -2.50 -9.05
C ALA A 60 -5.61 -2.91 -8.35
N ASP A 61 -4.54 -3.12 -9.11
CA ASP A 61 -3.21 -3.33 -8.55
C ASP A 61 -2.60 -1.97 -8.19
N LEU A 62 -2.30 -1.77 -6.91
CA LEU A 62 -1.68 -0.55 -6.39
C LEU A 62 -0.15 -0.58 -6.50
N GLY A 63 0.42 -1.65 -7.06
CA GLY A 63 1.78 -1.75 -7.60
C GLY A 63 2.93 -1.77 -6.58
N LYS A 64 2.69 -1.32 -5.34
CA LYS A 64 3.70 -1.35 -4.27
C LYS A 64 3.11 -2.02 -3.04
N THR A 65 3.61 -3.24 -2.80
CA THR A 65 3.31 -4.02 -1.60
C THR A 65 4.61 -4.42 -0.91
N THR A 66 4.66 -4.29 0.41
CA THR A 66 5.80 -4.75 1.21
C THR A 66 5.33 -5.33 2.54
N THR A 67 5.96 -6.42 2.97
CA THR A 67 5.62 -7.14 4.20
C THR A 67 6.87 -7.36 5.03
N ILE A 68 6.80 -7.03 6.31
CA ILE A 68 7.91 -7.19 7.27
C ILE A 68 7.38 -7.72 8.60
N GLU A 69 8.25 -8.36 9.38
CA GLU A 69 8.01 -8.62 10.80
C GLU A 69 8.76 -7.58 11.64
N VAL A 70 8.11 -6.99 12.64
CA VAL A 70 8.69 -5.96 13.50
C VAL A 70 8.43 -6.24 14.97
N GLY A 71 9.37 -5.84 15.82
CA GLY A 71 9.12 -5.75 17.27
C GLY A 71 8.11 -4.67 17.58
N ILE A 72 7.15 -4.99 18.45
CA ILE A 72 6.10 -4.07 18.89
C ILE A 72 6.08 -3.89 20.41
N GLY A 73 7.15 -4.26 21.11
CA GLY A 73 7.29 -4.09 22.54
C GLY A 73 7.30 -5.40 23.32
N TRP A 74 8.04 -5.41 24.43
CA TRP A 74 8.16 -6.54 25.37
C TRP A 74 8.49 -7.87 24.70
N GLY A 75 9.34 -7.84 23.67
CA GLY A 75 9.76 -9.04 22.94
C GLY A 75 8.69 -9.66 22.04
N ARG A 76 7.54 -9.01 21.85
CA ARG A 76 6.50 -9.44 20.91
C ARG A 76 6.77 -8.86 19.53
N THR A 77 6.53 -9.66 18.50
CA THR A 77 6.59 -9.21 17.09
C THR A 77 5.21 -9.25 16.42
N ALA A 78 5.08 -8.48 15.33
CA ALA A 78 3.90 -8.47 14.48
C ALA A 78 4.29 -8.32 13.00
N THR A 79 3.44 -8.85 12.14
CA THR A 79 3.56 -8.68 10.69
C THR A 79 2.92 -7.37 10.30
N LEU A 80 3.68 -6.51 9.62
CA LEU A 80 3.19 -5.33 8.94
C LEU A 80 3.16 -5.57 7.44
N GLN A 81 2.06 -5.19 6.79
CA GLN A 81 1.98 -5.13 5.33
C GLN A 81 1.58 -3.72 4.91
N ARG A 82 2.19 -3.18 3.85
CA ARG A 82 1.80 -1.90 3.26
C ARG A 82 1.38 -2.11 1.83
N ILE A 83 0.22 -1.56 1.45
CA ILE A 83 -0.30 -1.50 0.08
C ILE A 83 -0.63 -0.04 -0.21
N GLY A 84 0.11 0.60 -1.12
CA GLY A 84 -0.01 2.04 -1.37
C GLY A 84 0.21 2.86 -0.09
N ASN A 85 -0.84 3.55 0.38
CA ASN A 85 -0.81 4.35 1.62
C ASN A 85 -1.52 3.69 2.81
N VAL A 86 -1.96 2.43 2.66
CA VAL A 86 -2.57 1.67 3.75
C VAL A 86 -1.52 0.73 4.33
N ALA A 87 -1.26 0.86 5.63
CA ALA A 87 -0.49 -0.13 6.38
C ALA A 87 -1.46 -0.98 7.21
N THR A 88 -1.15 -2.26 7.35
CA THR A 88 -1.87 -3.22 8.18
C THR A 88 -0.93 -3.84 9.19
N ILE A 89 -1.50 -4.34 10.29
CA ILE A 89 -0.79 -5.12 11.31
C ILE A 89 -1.60 -6.36 11.67
N THR A 90 -0.91 -7.47 11.91
CA THR A 90 -1.50 -8.69 12.49
C THR A 90 -0.45 -9.45 13.30
N SER A 91 -0.87 -10.18 14.33
CA SER A 91 0.03 -11.00 15.14
C SER A 91 -0.75 -12.05 15.94
N GLU A 92 -0.21 -13.26 16.03
CA GLU A 92 -0.64 -14.30 16.96
C GLU A 92 0.59 -14.84 17.68
N LYS A 93 1.04 -14.10 18.70
CA LYS A 93 2.29 -14.35 19.43
C LYS A 93 2.17 -13.96 20.89
N THR A 94 3.04 -14.49 21.73
CA THR A 94 3.14 -14.15 23.16
C THR A 94 4.02 -12.92 23.38
N LEU A 95 4.02 -12.39 24.61
CA LEU A 95 5.07 -11.49 25.08
C LEU A 95 6.35 -12.28 25.38
N GLY A 96 7.51 -11.68 25.11
CA GLY A 96 8.80 -12.21 25.53
C GLY A 96 9.13 -11.91 27.00
N ASN A 97 8.58 -10.84 27.56
CA ASN A 97 8.81 -10.41 28.94
C ASN A 97 7.51 -9.96 29.62
N THR A 98 7.45 -10.03 30.95
CA THR A 98 6.33 -9.49 31.74
C THR A 98 6.29 -7.96 31.63
N MET A 99 5.13 -7.44 31.25
CA MET A 99 4.88 -6.00 31.19
C MET A 99 4.21 -5.52 32.49
N PRO A 100 4.37 -4.25 32.92
CA PRO A 100 3.58 -3.66 34.01
C PRO A 100 2.11 -3.43 33.61
N ALA A 101 1.16 -3.65 34.54
CA ALA A 101 -0.28 -3.48 34.31
C ALA A 101 -0.83 -2.15 34.81
N GLY A 102 -1.93 -1.67 34.20
CA GLY A 102 -2.67 -0.49 34.69
C GLY A 102 -2.02 0.87 34.42
N ALA A 103 -1.03 0.94 33.52
CA ALA A 103 -0.39 2.18 33.10
C ALA A 103 0.08 2.10 31.64
N TRP A 104 0.17 3.25 30.97
CA TRP A 104 0.79 3.35 29.66
C TRP A 104 2.29 3.18 29.79
N GLN A 105 2.83 2.21 29.06
CA GLN A 105 4.25 1.96 28.95
C GLN A 105 4.72 2.33 27.54
N THR A 106 5.95 2.81 27.40
CA THR A 106 6.55 3.10 26.09
C THR A 106 7.49 1.94 25.75
N ALA A 107 7.33 1.34 24.57
CA ALA A 107 8.24 0.31 24.09
C ALA A 107 9.57 0.93 23.65
N ASP A 108 10.66 0.16 23.75
CA ASP A 108 11.96 0.55 23.20
C ASP A 108 11.95 0.52 21.66
N GLU A 109 11.16 -0.39 21.10
CA GLU A 109 10.93 -0.53 19.68
C GLU A 109 10.09 0.62 19.10
N LYS A 110 10.33 0.91 17.83
CA LYS A 110 9.58 1.89 17.06
C LYS A 110 9.06 1.29 15.77
N LEU A 111 7.93 1.79 15.30
CA LEU A 111 7.48 1.50 13.95
C LEU A 111 8.50 2.04 12.94
N PRO A 112 8.91 1.21 11.96
CA PRO A 112 9.86 1.63 10.95
C PRO A 112 9.26 2.71 10.04
N VAL A 113 10.14 3.56 9.48
CA VAL A 113 9.75 4.49 8.41
C VAL A 113 9.11 3.69 7.29
N GLY A 114 8.02 4.22 6.77
CA GLY A 114 7.22 3.56 5.74
C GLY A 114 6.01 2.83 6.30
N TYR A 115 5.87 2.70 7.62
CA TYR A 115 4.69 2.10 8.23
C TYR A 115 4.09 2.97 9.34
N ARG A 116 4.64 4.16 9.62
CA ARG A 116 4.15 5.02 10.70
C ARG A 116 2.80 5.62 10.33
N PRO A 117 1.86 5.74 11.27
CA PRO A 117 0.55 6.27 10.97
C PRO A 117 0.60 7.79 10.80
N LYS A 118 -0.26 8.34 9.93
CA LYS A 118 -0.38 9.79 9.70
C LYS A 118 -0.85 10.55 10.95
N VAL A 119 -1.69 9.89 11.75
CA VAL A 119 -2.24 10.38 13.01
C VAL A 119 -2.04 9.31 14.07
N THR A 120 -2.09 9.65 15.35
CA THR A 120 -2.00 8.62 16.40
C THR A 120 -3.11 7.58 16.21
N THR A 121 -2.73 6.31 16.05
CA THR A 121 -3.64 5.19 15.83
C THR A 121 -3.66 4.31 17.08
N VAL A 122 -4.86 3.91 17.50
CA VAL A 122 -5.03 2.94 18.59
C VAL A 122 -5.43 1.60 17.98
N ILE A 123 -4.75 0.53 18.37
CA ILE A 123 -5.11 -0.84 18.00
C ILE A 123 -5.32 -1.70 19.24
N SER A 124 -6.18 -2.70 19.15
CA SER A 124 -6.47 -3.63 20.24
C SER A 124 -5.87 -5.01 19.98
N THR A 125 -5.66 -5.75 21.05
CA THR A 125 -5.14 -7.11 21.06
C THR A 125 -5.67 -7.77 22.31
N SER A 126 -6.15 -9.01 22.23
CA SER A 126 -6.61 -9.74 23.41
C SER A 126 -5.94 -11.10 23.47
N THR A 127 -5.92 -11.71 24.65
CA THR A 127 -5.51 -13.12 24.72
C THR A 127 -6.59 -14.00 24.10
N ILE A 128 -6.20 -15.12 23.50
CA ILE A 128 -7.14 -16.04 22.83
C ILE A 128 -8.03 -16.75 23.86
N THR A 129 -7.46 -17.09 25.01
CA THR A 129 -8.14 -17.91 26.04
C THR A 129 -8.95 -17.09 27.03
N ASN A 130 -8.61 -15.81 27.23
CA ASN A 130 -9.33 -14.89 28.10
C ASN A 130 -9.38 -13.47 27.51
N PRO A 131 -10.49 -13.06 26.89
CA PRO A 131 -10.59 -11.75 26.26
C PRO A 131 -10.54 -10.57 27.25
N ASP A 132 -10.76 -10.79 28.55
CA ASP A 132 -10.61 -9.75 29.58
C ASP A 132 -9.14 -9.35 29.80
N LYS A 133 -8.21 -10.21 29.37
CA LYS A 133 -6.80 -9.88 29.24
C LYS A 133 -6.53 -9.28 27.87
N PHE A 134 -6.19 -8.00 27.82
CA PHE A 134 -5.98 -7.28 26.57
C PHE A 134 -4.87 -6.25 26.63
N LEU A 135 -4.37 -5.87 25.45
CA LEU A 135 -3.47 -4.77 25.21
C LEU A 135 -4.15 -3.73 24.32
N TRP A 136 -3.97 -2.45 24.66
CA TRP A 136 -4.14 -1.35 23.72
C TRP A 136 -2.78 -0.81 23.34
N TYR A 137 -2.54 -0.68 22.04
CA TYR A 137 -1.37 0.00 21.53
C TYR A 137 -1.78 1.40 21.06
N ARG A 138 -0.95 2.40 21.32
CA ARG A 138 -0.95 3.70 20.66
C ARG A 138 0.29 3.78 19.77
N LEU A 139 0.05 3.83 18.48
CA LEU A 139 1.05 3.98 17.44
C LEU A 139 1.10 5.46 17.07
N GLN A 140 2.23 6.11 17.32
CA GLN A 140 2.37 7.55 17.06
C GLN A 140 3.00 7.83 15.68
N PRO A 141 2.76 9.00 15.08
CA PRO A 141 3.36 9.37 13.78
C PRO A 141 4.88 9.40 13.76
N ASN A 142 5.53 9.61 14.91
CA ASN A 142 6.98 9.53 15.05
C ASN A 142 7.52 8.09 15.20
N GLY A 143 6.63 7.09 15.11
CA GLY A 143 6.93 5.67 15.26
C GLY A 143 6.96 5.16 16.70
N THR A 144 6.77 6.02 17.71
CA THR A 144 6.71 5.57 19.11
C THR A 144 5.53 4.63 19.32
N ILE A 145 5.78 3.53 20.01
CA ILE A 145 4.77 2.54 20.39
C ILE A 145 4.55 2.66 21.90
N GLN A 146 3.30 2.88 22.30
CA GLN A 146 2.91 2.82 23.71
C GLN A 146 1.89 1.71 23.91
N ILE A 147 1.99 0.99 25.02
CA ILE A 147 1.14 -0.16 25.30
C ILE A 147 0.52 0.03 26.68
N TRP A 148 -0.78 -0.22 26.77
CA TRP A 148 -1.49 -0.42 28.03
C TRP A 148 -1.93 -1.87 28.09
N GLN A 149 -1.77 -2.51 29.25
CA GLN A 149 -2.34 -3.84 29.45
C GLN A 149 -3.39 -3.86 30.56
N ASN A 150 -4.33 -4.80 30.42
CA ASN A 150 -5.29 -5.20 31.43
C ASN A 150 -5.22 -6.71 31.70
N GLY A 151 -5.52 -7.12 32.93
CA GLY A 151 -5.70 -8.53 33.27
C GLY A 151 -4.41 -9.32 33.54
N SER A 152 -3.27 -8.63 33.77
CA SER A 152 -1.98 -9.24 34.13
C SER A 152 -1.55 -10.31 33.13
N ILE A 153 -1.25 -9.90 31.90
CA ILE A 153 -0.83 -10.78 30.82
C ILE A 153 0.55 -11.36 31.17
N VAL A 154 0.67 -12.68 31.06
CA VAL A 154 1.94 -13.42 31.27
C VAL A 154 2.52 -13.90 29.94
N THR A 155 3.78 -14.30 29.94
CA THR A 155 4.51 -14.71 28.72
C THR A 155 3.98 -16.01 28.08
N THR A 156 3.11 -16.75 28.78
CA THR A 156 2.41 -17.93 28.24
C THR A 156 1.03 -17.60 27.67
N ASP A 157 0.52 -16.38 27.83
CA ASP A 157 -0.75 -15.97 27.24
C ASP A 157 -0.54 -15.65 25.74
N THR A 158 -1.18 -16.42 24.86
CA THR A 158 -1.16 -16.13 23.42
C THR A 158 -2.05 -14.93 23.12
N LEU A 159 -1.46 -13.88 22.54
CA LEU A 159 -2.14 -12.64 22.17
C LEU A 159 -2.46 -12.61 20.67
N MET A 160 -3.71 -12.35 20.34
CA MET A 160 -4.19 -12.16 18.98
C MET A 160 -4.43 -10.67 18.70
N THR A 161 -3.68 -10.15 17.74
CA THR A 161 -3.91 -8.86 17.10
C THR A 161 -4.59 -9.15 15.77
N PRO A 162 -5.93 -9.00 15.66
CA PRO A 162 -6.60 -9.14 14.37
C PRO A 162 -6.09 -8.08 13.40
N ILE A 163 -6.27 -8.33 12.09
CA ILE A 163 -5.88 -7.37 11.06
C ILE A 163 -6.52 -6.03 11.34
N GLN A 164 -5.67 -5.03 11.59
CA GLN A 164 -6.04 -3.64 11.78
C GLN A 164 -5.22 -2.79 10.83
N SER A 165 -5.72 -1.61 10.47
CA SER A 165 -5.10 -0.78 9.44
C SER A 165 -5.11 0.70 9.76
N TRP A 166 -4.21 1.44 9.11
CA TRP A 166 -4.14 2.89 9.17
C TRP A 166 -3.56 3.47 7.87
N ILE A 167 -3.72 4.78 7.73
CA ILE A 167 -3.11 5.54 6.63
C ILE A 167 -1.71 5.99 7.03
N THR A 168 -0.74 5.79 6.15
CA THR A 168 0.62 6.33 6.25
C THR A 168 0.90 7.34 5.15
N THR A 169 1.70 8.34 5.47
CA THR A 169 2.25 9.32 4.51
C THR A 169 3.76 9.21 4.40
N ASP A 170 4.38 8.24 5.09
CA ASP A 170 5.81 7.99 4.94
C ASP A 170 6.11 7.61 3.50
N ALA A 171 7.31 7.91 3.03
CA ALA A 171 7.84 7.33 1.80
C ALA A 171 7.72 5.81 1.84
N PHE A 172 7.49 5.19 0.69
CA PHE A 172 7.43 3.73 0.60
C PHE A 172 8.79 3.15 1.03
N PRO A 173 8.85 2.07 1.83
CA PRO A 173 10.11 1.41 2.18
C PRO A 173 10.91 1.07 0.92
N SER A 174 12.22 1.34 0.95
CA SER A 174 13.18 0.95 -0.10
C SER A 174 13.49 -0.53 -0.04
#